data_AF-A0A1H9WGJ4-F1
#
_entry.id   AF-A0A1H9WGJ4-F1
#
_cell.length_a   1.000
_cell.length_b   1.000
_cell.length_c   1.000
_cell.angle_alpha   90.00
_cell.angle_beta   90.00
_cell.angle_gamma   90.00
#
_symmetry.space_group_name_H-M   'P 1'
#
loop_
_entity.id
_entity.type
_entity.pdbx_description
1 polymer ?
#
loop_
_entity_poly.entity_id
_entity_poly.type
_entity_poly.pdbx_seq_one_letter_code
_entity_poly.pdbx_strand_id
1 'polypeptide(L)'
;MEDFSPIARLEAIILKANSMDGTAATKKVWGKVFNYNTQDRLSVADYAFEYLRLVERVEVYLSVVVKNYATSEINKSSMISLKELVFTFTSSSQWNAHNSKINDSVLVLLEMGKALYHANYPESEAKIENEYIEELRESLDALFQSVFNSDLSRELRLKLSADIVQMMNSLKFYEVRGSDGLQESMSMLVGRYAFNSAELKKDEAEDVRNKFNNVFSKFFAAMSHANTLHQFLDNAPDIMKQLVEKL
;
A
#
# COMPACT_ATOMS: atom_id res chain seq x y z
N MET A 1 17.78 8.69 0.53
CA MET A 1 16.48 8.23 0.00
C MET A 1 15.46 8.49 1.10
N GLU A 2 14.26 8.96 0.78
CA GLU A 2 13.21 9.22 1.77
C GLU A 2 12.78 7.89 2.41
N ASP A 3 12.78 7.81 3.75
CA ASP A 3 12.32 6.64 4.48
C ASP A 3 10.81 6.46 4.25
N PHE A 4 10.44 5.32 3.69
CA PHE A 4 9.05 4.97 3.39
C PHE A 4 8.59 3.73 4.17
N SER A 5 9.24 3.44 5.28
CA SER A 5 8.82 2.40 6.22
C SER A 5 7.38 2.63 6.71
N PRO A 6 6.71 1.58 7.22
CA PRO A 6 5.37 1.71 7.79
C PRO A 6 5.25 2.77 8.89
N ILE A 7 6.28 2.93 9.73
CA ILE A 7 6.29 3.95 10.79
C ILE A 7 6.42 5.36 10.18
N ALA A 8 7.32 5.53 9.21
CA ALA A 8 7.47 6.81 8.51
C ALA A 8 6.19 7.23 7.77
N ARG A 9 5.51 6.29 7.10
CA ARG A 9 4.20 6.53 6.47
C ARG A 9 3.15 6.97 7.48
N LEU A 10 3.03 6.27 8.61
CA LEU A 10 2.07 6.64 9.65
C LEU A 10 2.39 8.02 10.23
N GLU A 11 3.64 8.29 10.56
CA GLU A 11 4.09 9.60 11.05
C GLU A 11 3.77 10.71 10.05
N ALA A 12 4.05 10.53 8.76
CA ALA A 12 3.73 11.50 7.71
C ALA A 12 2.21 11.77 7.63
N ILE A 13 1.38 10.73 7.70
CA ILE A 13 -0.09 10.85 7.75
C ILE A 13 -0.53 11.65 8.97
N ILE A 14 0.02 11.35 10.14
CA ILE A 14 -0.34 12.00 11.41
C ILE A 14 0.11 13.46 11.45
N LEU A 15 1.33 13.77 11.01
CA LEU A 15 1.82 15.14 10.91
C LEU A 15 1.00 15.96 9.90
N LYS A 16 0.67 15.36 8.75
CA LYS A 16 -0.22 15.99 7.76
C LYS A 16 -1.59 16.27 8.36
N ALA A 17 -2.20 15.33 9.09
CA ALA A 17 -3.48 15.56 9.76
C ALA A 17 -3.39 16.64 10.86
N ASN A 18 -2.33 16.61 11.68
CA ASN A 18 -2.13 17.54 12.78
C ASN A 18 -1.96 19.00 12.33
N SER A 19 -1.34 19.21 11.16
CA SER A 19 -1.15 20.54 10.55
C SER A 19 -2.42 21.12 9.89
N MET A 20 -3.52 20.37 9.80
CA MET A 20 -4.75 20.87 9.18
C MET A 20 -5.49 21.85 10.08
N ASP A 21 -6.24 22.76 9.45
CA ASP A 21 -7.13 23.71 10.13
C ASP A 21 -8.09 22.98 11.09
N GLY A 22 -7.95 23.28 12.40
CA GLY A 22 -8.75 22.69 13.46
C GLY A 22 -10.24 23.00 13.36
N THR A 23 -10.65 24.04 12.64
CA THR A 23 -12.05 24.41 12.45
C THR A 23 -12.72 23.66 11.29
N ALA A 24 -11.92 22.99 10.43
CA ALA A 24 -12.44 22.21 9.32
C ALA A 24 -13.21 20.98 9.81
N ALA A 25 -14.22 20.56 9.05
CA ALA A 25 -14.92 19.30 9.32
C ALA A 25 -13.95 18.12 9.20
N THR A 26 -13.96 17.21 10.17
CA THR A 26 -12.97 16.12 10.30
C THR A 26 -12.92 15.22 9.07
N LYS A 27 -14.08 14.85 8.50
CA LYS A 27 -14.12 14.12 7.21
C LYS A 27 -13.39 14.83 6.07
N LYS A 28 -13.39 16.17 6.04
CA LYS A 28 -12.65 16.95 5.03
C LYS A 28 -11.15 16.95 5.29
N VAL A 29 -10.73 16.91 6.55
CA VAL A 29 -9.31 16.74 6.93
C VAL A 29 -8.81 15.42 6.37
N TRP A 30 -9.48 14.31 6.66
CA TRP A 30 -9.08 13.00 6.14
C TRP A 30 -9.13 12.92 4.61
N GLY A 31 -10.14 13.49 3.97
CA GLY A 31 -10.21 13.60 2.52
C GLY A 31 -9.01 14.34 1.91
N LYS A 32 -8.49 15.39 2.57
CA LYS A 32 -7.26 16.10 2.13
C LYS A 32 -5.98 15.31 2.44
N VAL A 33 -5.92 14.63 3.58
CA VAL A 33 -4.76 13.80 3.98
C VAL A 33 -4.53 12.70 2.96
N PHE A 34 -5.59 11.97 2.59
CA PHE A 34 -5.53 10.82 1.70
C PHE A 34 -5.94 11.10 0.25
N ASN A 35 -6.31 12.34 -0.08
CA ASN A 35 -6.76 12.76 -1.41
C ASN A 35 -7.96 11.95 -1.96
N TYR A 36 -8.97 11.69 -1.13
CA TYR A 36 -10.20 10.99 -1.55
C TYR A 36 -11.43 11.90 -1.56
N ASN A 37 -12.44 11.52 -2.36
CA ASN A 37 -13.73 12.19 -2.36
C ASN A 37 -14.55 11.85 -1.10
N THR A 38 -14.73 12.83 -0.21
CA THR A 38 -15.49 12.65 1.05
C THR A 38 -16.97 12.30 0.90
N GLN A 39 -17.54 12.41 -0.30
CA GLN A 39 -18.91 11.97 -0.59
C GLN A 39 -18.98 10.50 -0.99
N ASP A 40 -17.87 9.90 -1.42
CA ASP A 40 -17.78 8.48 -1.68
C ASP A 40 -17.59 7.72 -0.36
N ARG A 41 -18.71 7.18 0.16
CA ARG A 41 -18.74 6.46 1.43
C ARG A 41 -17.88 5.19 1.42
N LEU A 42 -17.73 4.55 0.25
CA LEU A 42 -16.88 3.36 0.12
C LEU A 42 -15.41 3.76 0.24
N SER A 43 -14.98 4.79 -0.48
CA SER A 43 -13.61 5.30 -0.33
C SER A 43 -13.31 5.76 1.09
N VAL A 44 -14.25 6.44 1.77
CA VAL A 44 -14.08 6.82 3.18
C VAL A 44 -13.85 5.59 4.06
N ALA A 45 -14.66 4.54 3.89
CA ALA A 45 -14.53 3.30 4.65
C ALA A 45 -13.20 2.60 4.35
N ASP A 46 -12.83 2.47 3.08
CA ASP A 46 -11.58 1.83 2.67
C ASP A 46 -10.37 2.51 3.31
N TYR A 47 -10.25 3.85 3.20
CA TYR A 47 -9.12 4.57 3.80
C TYR A 47 -9.11 4.49 5.33
N ALA A 48 -10.27 4.44 5.98
CA ALA A 48 -10.35 4.23 7.42
C ALA A 48 -9.79 2.84 7.79
N PHE A 49 -10.18 1.79 7.07
CA PHE A 49 -9.65 0.45 7.29
C PHE A 49 -8.15 0.34 7.00
N GLU A 50 -7.68 0.95 5.91
CA GLU A 50 -6.24 0.96 5.58
C GLU A 50 -5.42 1.73 6.60
N TYR A 51 -5.92 2.86 7.10
CA TYR A 51 -5.30 3.58 8.20
C TYR A 51 -5.17 2.69 9.45
N LEU A 52 -6.25 2.03 9.86
CA LEU A 52 -6.22 1.15 11.04
C LEU A 52 -5.23 0.00 10.87
N ARG A 53 -5.20 -0.63 9.69
CA ARG A 53 -4.22 -1.69 9.37
C ARG A 53 -2.78 -1.18 9.46
N LEU A 54 -2.51 0.04 8.99
CA LEU A 54 -1.19 0.66 9.13
C LEU A 54 -0.83 0.89 10.61
N VAL A 55 -1.77 1.39 11.41
CA VAL A 55 -1.59 1.59 12.85
C VAL A 55 -1.29 0.26 13.56
N GLU A 56 -2.04 -0.80 13.27
CA GLU A 56 -1.81 -2.15 13.84
C GLU A 56 -0.46 -2.71 13.41
N ARG A 57 -0.07 -2.53 12.15
CA ARG A 57 1.24 -2.95 11.65
C ARG A 57 2.37 -2.21 12.36
N VAL A 58 2.24 -0.90 12.55
CA VAL A 58 3.22 -0.10 13.30
C VAL A 58 3.31 -0.55 14.75
N GLU A 59 2.19 -0.85 15.41
CA GLU A 59 2.18 -1.40 16.77
C GLU A 59 2.95 -2.72 16.87
N VAL A 60 2.81 -3.61 15.89
CA VAL A 60 3.59 -4.86 15.82
C VAL A 60 5.08 -4.54 15.73
N TYR A 61 5.50 -3.64 14.84
CA TYR A 61 6.92 -3.28 14.73
C TYR A 61 7.47 -2.66 16.00
N LEU A 62 6.74 -1.71 16.59
CA LEU A 62 7.14 -1.06 17.84
C LEU A 62 7.27 -2.08 18.98
N SER A 63 6.42 -3.12 19.01
CA SER A 63 6.52 -4.19 20.01
C SER A 63 7.80 -5.01 19.91
N VAL A 64 8.43 -5.04 18.74
CA VAL A 64 9.68 -5.75 18.48
C VAL A 64 10.91 -4.85 18.69
N VAL A 65 10.86 -3.59 18.24
CA VAL A 65 12.05 -2.70 18.24
C VAL A 65 12.17 -1.83 19.49
N VAL A 66 11.07 -1.59 20.21
CA VAL A 66 11.08 -0.75 21.42
C VAL A 66 11.17 -1.63 22.67
N LYS A 67 12.25 -1.47 23.44
CA LYS A 67 12.42 -2.16 24.71
C LYS A 67 11.28 -1.81 25.67
N ASN A 68 10.74 -2.82 26.36
CA ASN A 68 9.65 -2.66 27.34
C ASN A 68 8.36 -2.06 26.76
N TYR A 69 8.14 -2.17 25.44
CA TYR A 69 6.95 -1.64 24.78
C TYR A 69 5.64 -2.05 25.48
N ALA A 70 5.48 -3.35 25.76
CA ALA A 70 4.28 -3.92 26.37
C ALA A 70 4.04 -3.52 27.83
N THR A 71 5.06 -3.01 28.53
CA THR A 71 4.94 -2.55 29.93
C THR A 71 4.87 -1.03 30.04
N SER A 72 5.08 -0.29 28.95
CA SER A 72 4.94 1.16 28.91
C SER A 72 3.47 1.57 28.70
N GLU A 73 2.84 2.11 29.73
CA GLU A 73 1.48 2.66 29.63
C GLU A 73 1.40 3.87 28.68
N ILE A 74 2.48 4.64 28.54
CA ILE A 74 2.58 5.77 27.60
C ILE A 74 2.52 5.26 26.15
N ASN A 75 3.20 4.15 25.85
CA ASN A 75 3.17 3.58 24.50
C ASN A 75 1.79 3.03 24.17
N LYS A 76 1.16 2.31 25.11
CA LYS A 76 -0.20 1.79 24.96
C LYS A 76 -1.21 2.91 24.73
N SER A 77 -1.19 3.95 25.55
CA SER A 77 -2.14 5.07 25.42
C SER A 77 -1.97 5.84 24.11
N SER A 78 -0.73 6.00 23.67
CA SER A 78 -0.40 6.59 22.36
C SER A 78 -0.97 5.76 21.22
N MET A 79 -0.82 4.43 21.27
CA MET A 79 -1.40 3.56 20.23
C MET A 79 -2.92 3.50 20.25
N ILE A 80 -3.54 3.49 21.43
CA ILE A 80 -5.00 3.58 21.55
C ILE A 80 -5.48 4.88 20.90
N SER A 81 -4.80 6.01 21.17
CA SER A 81 -5.14 7.31 20.58
C SER A 81 -5.08 7.28 19.05
N LEU A 82 -4.06 6.64 18.46
CA LEU A 82 -3.96 6.43 17.02
C LEU A 82 -5.09 5.54 16.49
N LYS A 83 -5.38 4.40 17.13
CA LYS A 83 -6.48 3.52 16.72
C LYS A 83 -7.82 4.23 16.75
N GLU A 84 -8.10 5.04 17.77
CA GLU A 84 -9.37 5.76 17.90
C GLU A 84 -9.61 6.79 16.79
N LEU A 85 -8.56 7.31 16.14
CA LEU A 85 -8.72 8.25 15.03
C LEU A 85 -9.48 7.64 13.85
N VAL A 86 -9.48 6.31 13.68
CA VAL A 86 -10.23 5.63 12.60
C VAL A 86 -11.73 5.95 12.66
N PHE A 87 -12.29 6.07 13.87
CA PHE A 87 -13.72 6.32 14.06
C PHE A 87 -14.13 7.76 13.71
N THR A 88 -13.16 8.62 13.39
CA THR A 88 -13.41 10.02 13.06
C THR A 88 -13.53 10.27 11.55
N PHE A 89 -13.24 9.29 10.70
CA PHE A 89 -13.21 9.45 9.22
C PHE A 89 -14.54 9.92 8.63
N THR A 90 -15.66 9.51 9.22
CA THR A 90 -17.01 9.93 8.80
C THR A 90 -17.52 11.16 9.56
N SER A 91 -16.77 11.66 10.54
CA SER A 91 -17.23 12.69 11.46
C SER A 91 -17.40 14.03 10.77
N SER A 92 -18.53 14.68 11.05
CA SER A 92 -18.80 16.05 10.61
C SER A 92 -18.47 17.11 11.66
N SER A 93 -18.00 16.70 12.86
CA SER A 93 -17.47 17.63 13.86
C SER A 93 -16.18 18.30 13.38
N GLN A 94 -15.82 19.40 14.04
CA GLN A 94 -14.57 20.11 13.81
C GLN A 94 -13.37 19.26 14.22
N TRP A 95 -12.25 19.42 13.50
CA TRP A 95 -11.04 18.63 13.71
C TRP A 95 -10.40 18.83 15.09
N ASN A 96 -10.50 20.02 15.66
CA ASN A 96 -10.06 20.32 17.02
C ASN A 96 -10.73 19.44 18.12
N ALA A 97 -11.89 18.84 17.85
CA ALA A 97 -12.54 17.90 18.76
C ALA A 97 -11.83 16.54 18.82
N HIS A 98 -10.90 16.28 17.89
CA HIS A 98 -10.24 14.99 17.72
C HIS A 98 -8.72 15.08 17.65
N ASN A 99 -8.16 16.20 17.20
CA ASN A 99 -6.71 16.36 17.03
C ASN A 99 -5.93 16.27 18.34
N SER A 100 -6.57 16.46 19.50
CA SER A 100 -5.96 16.24 20.83
C SER A 100 -5.50 14.79 21.06
N LYS A 101 -6.00 13.83 20.28
CA LYS A 101 -5.48 12.46 20.24
C LYS A 101 -4.07 12.37 19.63
N ILE A 102 -3.66 13.37 18.85
CA ILE A 102 -2.31 13.53 18.32
C ILE A 102 -1.53 14.44 19.27
N ASN A 103 -1.16 13.88 20.43
CA ASN A 103 -0.39 14.60 21.45
C ASN A 103 1.12 14.34 21.30
N ASP A 104 1.93 15.04 22.11
CA ASP A 104 3.39 14.92 22.08
C ASP A 104 3.88 13.49 22.31
N SER A 105 3.19 12.69 23.14
CA SER A 105 3.57 11.29 23.37
C SER A 105 3.40 10.43 22.11
N VAL A 106 2.34 10.66 21.33
CA VAL A 106 2.14 10.00 20.04
C VAL A 106 3.26 10.39 19.06
N LEU A 107 3.57 11.68 18.96
CA LEU A 107 4.60 12.16 18.04
C LEU A 107 5.98 11.62 18.40
N VAL A 108 6.36 11.68 19.68
CA VAL A 108 7.63 11.13 20.19
C VAL A 108 7.71 9.62 19.98
N LEU A 109 6.61 8.88 20.21
CA LEU A 109 6.59 7.43 19.97
C LEU A 109 6.88 7.10 18.50
N LEU A 110 6.26 7.81 17.57
CA LEU A 110 6.47 7.59 16.13
C LEU A 110 7.87 8.01 15.69
N GLU A 111 8.37 9.16 16.14
CA GLU A 111 9.71 9.64 15.82
C GLU A 111 10.80 8.68 16.35
N MET A 112 10.71 8.29 17.62
CA MET A 112 11.63 7.32 18.22
C MET A 112 11.51 5.95 17.56
N GLY A 113 10.28 5.50 17.28
CA GLY A 113 10.00 4.25 16.61
C GLY A 113 10.62 4.18 15.23
N LYS A 114 10.51 5.26 14.45
CA LYS A 114 11.13 5.40 13.13
C LYS A 114 12.65 5.34 13.22
N ALA A 115 13.25 6.09 14.15
CA ALA A 115 14.70 6.07 14.36
C ALA A 115 15.22 4.67 14.75
N LEU A 116 14.52 3.97 15.64
CA LEU A 116 14.85 2.59 16.03
C LEU A 116 14.66 1.61 14.88
N TYR A 117 13.59 1.75 14.10
CA TYR A 117 13.34 0.91 12.93
C TYR A 117 14.48 1.04 11.92
N HIS A 118 14.84 2.28 11.55
CA HIS A 118 15.93 2.52 10.62
C HIS A 118 17.28 1.99 11.13
N ALA A 119 17.55 2.09 12.44
CA ALA A 119 18.77 1.53 13.03
C ALA A 119 18.84 -0.01 12.97
N ASN A 120 17.70 -0.70 12.99
CA ASN A 120 17.63 -2.16 12.91
C ASN A 120 17.46 -2.66 11.46
N TYR A 121 16.94 -1.83 10.56
CA TYR A 121 16.62 -2.14 9.17
C TYR A 121 17.11 -1.02 8.25
N PRO A 122 18.43 -0.89 8.02
CA PRO A 122 19.02 0.22 7.25
C PRO A 122 18.67 0.18 5.75
N GLU A 123 18.31 -1.00 5.23
CA GLU A 123 17.74 -1.18 3.89
C GLU A 123 16.21 -1.05 3.91
N SER A 124 15.70 -0.10 4.69
CA SER A 124 14.27 0.18 4.78
C SER A 124 13.71 0.60 3.42
N GLU A 125 12.46 0.23 3.17
CA GLU A 125 11.71 0.60 1.97
C GLU A 125 11.87 2.08 1.62
N ALA A 126 12.21 2.34 0.35
CA ALA A 126 12.19 3.67 -0.22
C ALA A 126 10.88 3.93 -0.96
N LYS A 127 10.50 5.21 -1.02
CA LYS A 127 9.31 5.63 -1.77
C LYS A 127 9.55 5.45 -3.27
N ILE A 128 8.66 4.71 -3.92
CA ILE A 128 8.58 4.60 -5.38
C ILE A 128 8.20 5.97 -5.93
N GLU A 129 8.96 6.45 -6.91
CA GLU A 129 8.65 7.70 -7.60
C GLU A 129 7.29 7.62 -8.31
N ASN A 130 6.55 8.73 -8.30
CA ASN A 130 5.20 8.80 -8.87
C ASN A 130 5.17 8.38 -10.34
N GLU A 131 6.25 8.62 -11.10
CA GLU A 131 6.36 8.19 -12.50
C GLU A 131 6.19 6.67 -12.64
N TYR A 132 6.91 5.86 -11.85
CA TYR A 132 6.76 4.40 -11.90
C TYR A 132 5.37 3.93 -11.47
N ILE A 133 4.75 4.59 -10.48
CA ILE A 133 3.38 4.27 -10.04
C ILE A 133 2.38 4.53 -11.16
N GLU A 134 2.50 5.66 -11.86
CA GLU A 134 1.59 6.01 -12.96
C GLU A 134 1.85 5.14 -14.19
N GLU A 135 3.10 4.84 -14.56
CA GLU A 135 3.41 3.90 -15.64
C GLU A 135 2.83 2.50 -15.37
N LEU A 136 2.90 2.02 -14.13
CA LEU A 136 2.34 0.73 -13.74
C LEU A 136 0.80 0.77 -13.77
N ARG A 137 0.18 1.89 -13.35
CA ARG A 137 -1.27 2.10 -13.44
C ARG A 137 -1.76 2.05 -14.89
N GLU A 138 -1.10 2.77 -15.79
CA GLU A 138 -1.42 2.78 -17.23
C GLU A 138 -1.26 1.38 -17.84
N SER A 139 -0.20 0.67 -17.47
CA SER A 139 0.06 -0.69 -17.94
C SER A 139 -1.01 -1.68 -17.48
N LEU A 140 -1.51 -1.53 -16.25
CA LEU A 140 -2.60 -2.36 -15.72
C LEU A 140 -3.94 -2.07 -16.38
N ASP A 141 -4.24 -0.79 -16.66
CA ASP A 141 -5.46 -0.44 -17.40
C ASP A 141 -5.43 -1.03 -18.82
N ALA A 142 -4.30 -0.90 -19.51
CA ALA A 142 -4.11 -1.51 -20.82
C ALA A 142 -4.25 -3.05 -20.78
N LEU A 143 -3.70 -3.70 -19.75
CA LEU A 143 -3.86 -5.14 -19.54
C LEU A 143 -5.32 -5.51 -19.26
N PHE A 144 -6.03 -4.75 -18.44
CA PHE A 144 -7.45 -4.97 -18.16
C PHE A 144 -8.28 -4.93 -19.43
N GLN A 145 -8.09 -3.90 -20.27
CA GLN A 145 -8.82 -3.77 -21.53
C GLN A 145 -8.49 -4.92 -22.49
N SER A 146 -7.23 -5.33 -22.58
CA SER A 146 -6.80 -6.47 -23.40
C SER A 146 -7.48 -7.77 -22.93
N VAL A 147 -7.42 -8.07 -21.64
CA VAL A 147 -8.06 -9.27 -21.05
C VAL A 147 -9.57 -9.24 -21.26
N PHE A 148 -10.22 -8.11 -20.99
CA PHE A 148 -11.67 -7.98 -21.08
C PHE A 148 -12.20 -8.21 -22.51
N ASN A 149 -11.48 -7.71 -23.51
CA ASN A 149 -11.87 -7.80 -24.92
C ASN A 149 -11.28 -9.02 -25.66
N SER A 150 -10.41 -9.80 -25.02
CA SER A 150 -9.78 -10.98 -25.63
C SER A 150 -10.75 -12.13 -25.90
N ASP A 151 -10.33 -13.08 -26.73
CA ASP A 151 -11.04 -14.34 -26.99
C ASP A 151 -10.77 -15.45 -25.95
N LEU A 152 -10.15 -15.10 -24.82
CA LEU A 152 -9.95 -16.02 -23.70
C LEU A 152 -11.29 -16.55 -23.18
N SER A 153 -11.25 -17.73 -22.55
CA SER A 153 -12.45 -18.29 -21.93
C SER A 153 -13.07 -17.30 -20.94
N ARG A 154 -14.41 -17.26 -20.90
CA ARG A 154 -15.14 -16.33 -20.02
C ARG A 154 -14.67 -16.42 -18.57
N GLU A 155 -14.44 -17.64 -18.09
CA GLU A 155 -13.97 -17.89 -16.73
C GLU A 155 -12.58 -17.27 -16.50
N LEU A 156 -11.64 -17.47 -17.43
CA LEU A 156 -10.30 -16.90 -17.32
C LEU A 156 -10.32 -15.37 -17.39
N ARG A 157 -11.09 -14.78 -18.31
CA ARG A 157 -11.24 -13.32 -18.39
C ARG A 157 -11.73 -12.71 -17.09
N LEU A 158 -12.75 -13.30 -16.47
CA LEU A 158 -13.30 -12.80 -15.21
C LEU A 158 -12.28 -12.91 -14.06
N LYS A 159 -11.57 -14.04 -13.96
CA LYS A 159 -10.54 -14.23 -12.94
C LYS A 159 -9.37 -13.26 -13.10
N LEU A 160 -8.83 -13.13 -14.31
CA LEU A 160 -7.73 -12.19 -14.59
C LEU A 160 -8.18 -10.74 -14.35
N SER A 161 -9.38 -10.38 -14.79
CA SER A 161 -9.94 -9.03 -14.56
C SER A 161 -10.04 -8.72 -13.06
N ALA A 162 -10.49 -9.67 -12.24
CA ALA A 162 -10.56 -9.51 -10.80
C ALA A 162 -9.18 -9.31 -10.16
N ASP A 163 -8.19 -10.11 -10.55
CA ASP A 163 -6.82 -9.98 -10.02
C ASP A 163 -6.16 -8.65 -10.47
N ILE A 164 -6.42 -8.20 -11.70
CA ILE A 164 -5.93 -6.89 -12.20
C ILE A 164 -6.55 -5.74 -11.40
N VAL A 165 -7.86 -5.77 -11.16
CA VAL A 165 -8.54 -4.78 -10.31
C VAL A 165 -7.98 -4.79 -8.89
N GLN A 166 -7.63 -5.96 -8.36
CA GLN A 166 -6.98 -6.07 -7.06
C GLN A 166 -5.60 -5.38 -7.05
N MET A 167 -4.80 -5.55 -8.10
CA MET A 167 -3.52 -4.83 -8.26
C MET A 167 -3.71 -3.31 -8.37
N MET A 168 -4.72 -2.87 -9.14
CA MET A 168 -5.08 -1.44 -9.23
C MET A 168 -5.49 -0.86 -7.87
N ASN A 169 -6.21 -1.64 -7.05
CA ASN A 169 -6.55 -1.25 -5.68
C ASN A 169 -5.30 -1.17 -4.79
N SER A 170 -4.35 -2.09 -4.93
CA SER A 170 -3.07 -2.00 -4.19
C SER A 170 -2.31 -0.72 -4.55
N LEU A 171 -2.32 -0.29 -5.81
CA LEU A 171 -1.75 1.00 -6.23
C LEU A 171 -2.49 2.19 -5.61
N LYS A 172 -3.84 2.16 -5.58
CA LYS A 172 -4.66 3.20 -4.93
C LYS A 172 -4.24 3.45 -3.47
N PHE A 173 -3.87 2.40 -2.76
CA PHE A 173 -3.48 2.46 -1.35
C PHE A 173 -1.96 2.43 -1.12
N TYR A 174 -1.14 2.67 -2.14
CA TYR A 174 0.32 2.60 -2.03
C TYR A 174 0.88 3.50 -0.93
N GLU A 175 0.38 4.74 -0.79
CA GLU A 175 0.82 5.67 0.27
C GLU A 175 0.58 5.15 1.69
N VAL A 176 -0.31 4.17 1.85
CA VAL A 176 -0.64 3.56 3.14
C VAL A 176 -0.01 2.17 3.29
N ARG A 177 -0.13 1.31 2.27
CA ARG A 177 0.33 -0.07 2.28
C ARG A 177 1.80 -0.24 1.92
N GLY A 178 2.37 0.69 1.16
CA GLY A 178 3.72 0.58 0.62
C GLY A 178 3.83 -0.57 -0.38
N SER A 179 5.07 -0.98 -0.62
CA SER A 179 5.45 -2.01 -1.58
C SER A 179 4.87 -3.38 -1.22
N ASP A 180 4.69 -3.72 0.06
CA ASP A 180 4.08 -4.99 0.49
C ASP A 180 2.73 -5.25 -0.20
N GLY A 181 1.87 -4.22 -0.24
CA GLY A 181 0.56 -4.33 -0.86
C GLY A 181 0.65 -4.59 -2.37
N LEU A 182 1.65 -4.00 -3.04
CA LEU A 182 1.92 -4.23 -4.45
C LEU A 182 2.50 -5.63 -4.69
N GLN A 183 3.41 -6.08 -3.84
CA GLN A 183 4.04 -7.42 -3.89
C GLN A 183 3.01 -8.54 -3.73
N GLU A 184 2.10 -8.41 -2.77
CA GLU A 184 1.04 -9.40 -2.53
C GLU A 184 0.13 -9.54 -3.76
N SER A 185 -0.36 -8.41 -4.29
CA SER A 185 -1.23 -8.42 -5.48
C SER A 185 -0.50 -8.88 -6.74
N MET A 186 0.77 -8.51 -6.91
CA MET A 186 1.56 -9.00 -8.03
C MET A 186 1.79 -10.51 -7.95
N SER A 187 2.06 -11.04 -6.77
CA SER A 187 2.23 -12.49 -6.57
C SER A 187 0.99 -13.27 -6.97
N MET A 188 -0.21 -12.77 -6.63
CA MET A 188 -1.48 -13.35 -7.06
C MET A 188 -1.63 -13.30 -8.58
N LEU A 189 -1.31 -12.15 -9.21
CA LEU A 189 -1.41 -11.97 -10.65
C LEU A 189 -0.44 -12.90 -11.42
N VAL A 190 0.81 -13.02 -10.97
CA VAL A 190 1.78 -13.96 -11.54
C VAL A 190 1.34 -15.40 -11.34
N GLY A 191 0.84 -15.74 -10.14
CA GLY A 191 0.30 -17.07 -9.86
C GLY A 191 -0.84 -17.44 -10.82
N ARG A 192 -1.75 -16.49 -11.09
CA ARG A 192 -2.83 -16.67 -12.07
C ARG A 192 -2.30 -16.85 -13.49
N TYR A 193 -1.35 -16.01 -13.90
CA TYR A 193 -0.71 -16.11 -15.21
C TYR A 193 -0.04 -17.48 -15.40
N ALA A 194 0.74 -17.93 -14.42
CA ALA A 194 1.45 -19.20 -14.45
C ALA A 194 0.50 -20.40 -14.55
N PHE A 195 -0.55 -20.42 -13.71
CA PHE A 195 -1.53 -21.52 -13.67
C PHE A 195 -2.30 -21.67 -14.99
N ASN A 196 -2.51 -20.56 -15.71
CA ASN A 196 -3.25 -20.55 -16.98
C ASN A 196 -2.33 -20.40 -18.20
N SER A 197 -1.03 -20.68 -18.04
CA SER A 197 -0.02 -20.46 -19.09
C SER A 197 -0.29 -21.25 -20.37
N ALA A 198 -0.95 -22.41 -20.31
CA ALA A 198 -1.30 -23.19 -21.50
C ALA A 198 -2.32 -22.47 -22.40
N GLU A 199 -3.33 -21.84 -21.80
CA GLU A 199 -4.33 -21.04 -22.52
C GLU A 199 -3.71 -19.72 -22.97
N LEU A 200 -2.92 -19.09 -22.10
CA LEU A 200 -2.25 -17.83 -22.39
C LEU A 200 -1.14 -17.97 -23.43
N LYS A 201 -0.60 -19.16 -23.73
CA LYS A 201 0.43 -19.38 -24.77
C LYS A 201 -0.13 -19.53 -26.19
N LYS A 202 -1.45 -19.60 -26.37
CA LYS A 202 -2.09 -19.66 -27.70
C LYS A 202 -1.90 -18.34 -28.45
N ASP A 203 -1.77 -18.37 -29.78
CA ASP A 203 -1.53 -17.16 -30.58
C ASP A 203 -2.60 -16.08 -30.36
N GLU A 204 -3.86 -16.49 -30.16
CA GLU A 204 -5.00 -15.62 -29.84
C GLU A 204 -4.81 -14.78 -28.56
N ALA A 205 -3.92 -15.21 -27.65
CA ALA A 205 -3.61 -14.53 -26.40
C ALA A 205 -2.30 -13.71 -26.44
N GLU A 206 -1.71 -13.49 -27.63
CA GLU A 206 -0.43 -12.80 -27.77
C GLU A 206 -0.45 -11.37 -27.20
N ASP A 207 -1.47 -10.57 -27.51
CA ASP A 207 -1.60 -9.22 -26.95
C ASP A 207 -1.67 -9.25 -25.43
N VAL A 208 -2.51 -10.13 -24.86
CA VAL A 208 -2.64 -10.31 -23.40
C VAL A 208 -1.29 -10.68 -22.78
N ARG A 209 -0.54 -11.63 -23.37
CA ARG A 209 0.80 -12.00 -22.89
C ARG A 209 1.76 -10.82 -22.90
N ASN A 210 1.78 -10.04 -23.98
CA ASN A 210 2.66 -8.89 -24.11
C ASN A 210 2.34 -7.82 -23.06
N LYS A 211 1.05 -7.59 -22.78
CA LYS A 211 0.61 -6.68 -21.71
C LYS A 211 0.98 -7.20 -20.32
N PHE A 212 0.90 -8.50 -20.06
CA PHE A 212 1.41 -9.10 -18.82
C PHE A 212 2.90 -8.85 -18.64
N ASN A 213 3.71 -9.12 -19.67
CA ASN A 213 5.15 -8.89 -19.62
C ASN A 213 5.49 -7.41 -19.34
N ASN A 214 4.75 -6.49 -19.97
CA ASN A 214 4.92 -5.06 -19.71
C ASN A 214 4.58 -4.70 -18.25
N VAL A 215 3.47 -5.19 -17.70
CA VAL A 215 3.11 -4.98 -16.29
C VAL A 215 4.18 -5.54 -15.35
N PHE A 216 4.68 -6.76 -15.62
CA PHE A 216 5.74 -7.36 -14.81
C PHE A 216 7.03 -6.54 -14.86
N SER A 217 7.46 -6.12 -16.05
CA SER A 217 8.63 -5.26 -16.23
C SER A 217 8.51 -3.94 -15.46
N LYS A 218 7.38 -3.24 -15.59
CA LYS A 218 7.13 -1.98 -14.88
C LYS A 218 7.08 -2.16 -13.37
N PHE A 219 6.49 -3.25 -12.89
CA PHE A 219 6.49 -3.60 -11.48
C PHE A 219 7.91 -3.86 -10.97
N PHE A 220 8.73 -4.64 -11.67
CA PHE A 220 10.10 -4.92 -11.23
C PHE A 220 10.98 -3.67 -11.23
N ALA A 221 10.80 -2.77 -12.20
CA ALA A 221 11.46 -1.46 -12.20
C ALA A 221 11.07 -0.64 -10.96
N ALA A 222 9.77 -0.58 -10.63
CA ALA A 222 9.27 0.12 -9.45
C ALA A 222 9.82 -0.49 -8.14
N MET A 223 9.85 -1.82 -8.03
CA MET A 223 10.37 -2.54 -6.86
C MET A 223 11.90 -2.39 -6.69
N SER A 224 12.64 -2.33 -7.80
CA SER A 224 14.07 -2.06 -7.78
C SER A 224 14.35 -0.66 -7.26
N HIS A 225 13.58 0.33 -7.71
CA HIS A 225 13.65 1.71 -7.23
C HIS A 225 13.37 1.81 -5.72
N ALA A 226 12.41 1.05 -5.20
CA ALA A 226 12.09 1.00 -3.77
C ALA A 226 13.10 0.22 -2.89
N ASN A 227 14.17 -0.33 -3.46
CA ASN A 227 15.11 -1.26 -2.79
C ASN A 227 14.44 -2.50 -2.19
N THR A 228 13.32 -2.94 -2.75
CA THR A 228 12.53 -4.06 -2.22
C THR A 228 12.48 -5.24 -3.17
N LEU A 229 13.09 -5.14 -4.35
CA LEU A 229 13.15 -6.23 -5.33
C LEU A 229 13.83 -7.48 -4.79
N HIS A 230 14.98 -7.37 -4.11
CA HIS A 230 15.67 -8.53 -3.56
C HIS A 230 14.81 -9.26 -2.51
N GLN A 231 14.22 -8.51 -1.57
CA GLN A 231 13.31 -9.06 -0.56
C GLN A 231 12.08 -9.73 -1.20
N PHE A 232 11.55 -9.16 -2.28
CA PHE A 232 10.47 -9.77 -3.04
C PHE A 232 10.91 -11.09 -3.69
N LEU A 233 12.05 -11.09 -4.39
CA LEU A 233 12.54 -12.28 -5.11
C LEU A 233 12.93 -13.42 -4.17
N ASP A 234 13.49 -13.14 -3.00
CA ASP A 234 13.86 -14.16 -2.02
C ASP A 234 12.64 -14.97 -1.56
N ASN A 235 11.49 -14.30 -1.45
CA ASN A 235 10.23 -14.90 -1.03
C ASN A 235 9.35 -15.38 -2.21
N ALA A 236 9.78 -15.12 -3.45
CA ALA A 236 9.01 -15.45 -4.64
C ALA A 236 9.23 -16.90 -5.11
N PRO A 237 8.16 -17.60 -5.54
CA PRO A 237 8.25 -18.87 -6.29
C PRO A 237 9.22 -18.80 -7.48
N ASP A 238 9.90 -19.91 -7.80
CA ASP A 238 10.90 -19.98 -8.88
C ASP A 238 10.39 -19.50 -10.24
N ILE A 239 9.08 -19.65 -10.50
CA ILE A 239 8.47 -19.17 -11.75
C ILE A 239 8.52 -17.63 -11.87
N MET A 240 8.48 -16.91 -10.75
CA MET A 240 8.68 -15.45 -10.72
C MET A 240 10.15 -15.08 -10.95
N LYS A 241 11.08 -15.83 -10.37
CA LYS A 241 12.53 -15.63 -10.60
C LYS A 241 12.88 -15.83 -12.08
N GLN A 242 12.34 -16.88 -12.71
CA GLN A 242 12.52 -17.15 -14.13
C GLN A 242 11.85 -16.11 -15.05
N LEU A 243 10.76 -15.47 -14.60
CA LEU A 243 10.13 -14.36 -15.34
C LEU A 243 11.05 -13.13 -15.33
N VAL A 244 11.70 -12.85 -14.21
CA VAL A 244 12.65 -11.73 -14.09
C VAL A 244 13.90 -11.96 -14.94
N GLU A 245 14.44 -13.17 -14.98
CA GLU A 245 15.61 -13.51 -15.81
C GLU A 245 15.36 -13.42 -17.33
N LYS A 246 14.09 -13.36 -17.74
CA LYS A 246 13.67 -13.28 -19.16
C LYS A 246 13.25 -11.88 -19.60
N LEU A 247 13.16 -10.93 -18.66
CA LEU A 247 12.86 -9.51 -18.90
C LEU A 247 14.16 -8.72 -18.98
#